data_AF-A0A3M0YQ22-F1
#
_entry.id   AF-A0A3M0YQ22-F1
#
_cell.length_a   1.000
_cell.length_b   1.000
_cell.length_c   1.000
_cell.angle_alpha   90.00
_cell.angle_beta   90.00
_cell.angle_gamma   90.00
#
_symmetry.space_group_name_H-M   'P 1'
#
loop_
_entity.id
_entity.type
_entity.pdbx_description
1 polymer ?
#
loop_
_entity_poly.entity_id
_entity_poly.type
_entity_poly.pdbx_seq_one_letter_code
_entity_poly.pdbx_strand_id
1 'polypeptide(L)'
;MRAWILGCCGVLIVAGITYYNDYLLKQTFFVGNHMPAGVFGLLIVLTLINTLWFLYRRQGILKPREWAILIVMMSTACAIPASGLMRYFTASLIVPRFQQKVKPWWQRLRIVDQLAPPQLLVQPFDELGSYVLEQPFHGSKVRIAYELVNKKLPPASELLLRIEDPATGERRLLRIQSVSPSAQEAVLFEAVEFTPGMRITLLHDQWDNVVTPFIQGQGDHAKVPWRYWLRPLLWWSLILVSIWLCLSGISVIVHRQWRHHEQLPYPLAEFTSALIRGGDEKGSSIFYARSFWIGFGIVLAVYLNNYLWAWVPKLWVRIPLAFDFRSLMEYFHLEDVRPFAQPRFYFSAIAFACFLAEDVSFSIG
;
A
#
# COMPACT_ATOMS: atom_id res chain seq x y z
N MET A 1 -22.82 19.51 10.51
CA MET A 1 -21.46 20.11 10.58
C MET A 1 -20.59 19.45 11.65
N ARG A 2 -21.04 19.36 12.92
CA ARG A 2 -20.30 18.67 14.01
C ARG A 2 -19.72 17.29 13.62
N ALA A 3 -20.57 16.38 13.15
CA ALA A 3 -20.14 15.02 12.79
C ALA A 3 -19.05 14.97 11.72
N TRP A 4 -19.09 15.90 10.76
CA TRP A 4 -18.07 16.01 9.72
C TRP A 4 -16.73 16.47 10.30
N ILE A 5 -16.73 17.46 11.20
CA ILE A 5 -15.51 17.93 11.87
C ILE A 5 -14.89 16.79 12.68
N LEU A 6 -15.69 16.13 13.52
CA LEU A 6 -15.24 14.98 14.30
C LEU A 6 -14.76 13.82 13.42
N GLY A 7 -15.41 13.60 12.28
CA GLY A 7 -15.01 12.60 11.29
C GLY A 7 -13.66 12.93 10.67
N CYS A 8 -13.44 14.17 10.24
CA CYS A 8 -12.15 14.64 9.74
C CYS A 8 -11.05 14.51 10.81
N CYS A 9 -11.32 14.88 12.06
CA CYS A 9 -10.39 14.66 13.16
C CYS A 9 -10.06 13.18 13.35
N GLY A 10 -11.07 12.31 13.32
CA GLY A 10 -10.88 10.85 13.40
C GLY A 10 -10.02 10.31 12.26
N VAL A 11 -10.23 10.78 11.03
CA VAL A 11 -9.41 10.44 9.86
C VAL A 11 -7.95 10.85 10.05
N LEU A 12 -7.69 12.07 10.52
CA LEU A 12 -6.34 12.55 10.79
C LEU A 12 -5.65 11.74 11.90
N ILE A 13 -6.37 11.41 12.97
CA ILE A 13 -5.88 10.57 14.07
C ILE A 13 -5.52 9.18 13.55
N VAL A 14 -6.43 8.55 12.79
CA VAL A 14 -6.18 7.21 12.22
C VAL A 14 -4.96 7.24 11.30
N ALA A 15 -4.85 8.22 10.40
CA ALA A 15 -3.71 8.34 9.50
C ALA A 15 -2.39 8.58 10.24
N GLY A 16 -2.37 9.52 11.19
CA GLY A 16 -1.19 9.87 11.96
C GLY A 16 -0.72 8.73 12.87
N ILE A 17 -1.63 8.10 13.61
CA ILE A 17 -1.32 6.95 14.47
C ILE A 17 -0.85 5.76 13.63
N THR A 18 -1.49 5.47 12.49
CA THR A 18 -1.05 4.38 11.61
C THR A 18 0.38 4.61 11.15
N TYR A 19 0.71 5.81 10.65
CA TYR A 19 2.06 6.13 10.20
C TYR A 19 3.08 5.99 11.34
N TYR A 20 2.79 6.62 12.49
CA TYR A 20 3.66 6.61 13.65
C TYR A 20 3.91 5.21 14.21
N ASN A 21 2.84 4.42 14.36
CA ASN A 21 2.93 3.06 14.91
C ASN A 21 3.60 2.08 13.95
N ASP A 22 3.20 2.08 12.67
CA ASP A 22 3.60 1.06 11.71
C ASP A 22 5.00 1.35 11.12
N TYR A 23 5.33 2.61 10.86
CA TYR A 23 6.57 2.98 10.16
C TYR A 23 7.67 3.49 11.09
N LEU A 24 7.33 4.25 12.15
CA LEU A 24 8.33 4.76 13.10
C LEU A 24 8.60 3.77 14.23
N LEU A 25 7.56 3.35 14.96
CA LEU A 25 7.74 2.44 16.10
C LEU A 25 7.84 0.96 15.70
N LYS A 26 7.43 0.60 14.48
CA LYS A 26 7.42 -0.77 13.93
C LYS A 26 6.77 -1.79 14.88
N GLN A 27 5.68 -1.37 15.53
CA GLN A 27 4.91 -2.21 16.46
C GLN A 27 3.90 -3.07 15.69
N THR A 28 3.04 -3.79 16.43
CA THR A 28 1.88 -4.47 15.84
C THR A 28 1.07 -3.48 15.01
N PHE A 29 0.76 -3.83 13.77
CA PHE A 29 0.09 -2.94 12.84
C PHE A 29 -1.23 -2.39 13.39
N PHE A 30 -1.38 -1.06 13.37
CA PHE A 30 -2.59 -0.39 13.85
C PHE A 30 -3.81 -0.76 13.00
N VAL A 31 -3.60 -0.86 11.69
CA VAL A 31 -4.54 -1.39 10.71
C VAL A 31 -3.78 -2.44 9.91
N GLY A 32 -3.91 -3.71 10.33
CA GLY A 32 -3.11 -4.81 9.80
C GLY A 32 -3.64 -5.39 8.50
N ASN A 33 -4.95 -5.66 8.44
CA ASN A 33 -5.62 -6.48 7.42
C ASN A 33 -7.01 -5.92 7.10
N HIS A 34 -7.89 -6.74 6.51
CA HIS A 34 -9.29 -6.40 6.18
C HIS A 34 -10.12 -5.88 7.37
N MET A 35 -9.71 -6.17 8.60
CA MET A 35 -10.38 -5.72 9.82
C MET A 35 -9.64 -4.52 10.45
N PRO A 36 -10.24 -3.32 10.49
CA PRO A 36 -9.59 -2.12 10.99
C PRO A 36 -9.66 -2.04 12.52
N ALA A 37 -8.91 -2.91 13.22
CA ALA A 37 -8.89 -2.98 14.68
C ALA A 37 -8.62 -1.62 15.36
N GLY A 38 -7.69 -0.82 14.82
CA GLY A 38 -7.41 0.53 15.32
C GLY A 38 -8.61 1.48 15.23
N VAL A 39 -9.46 1.35 14.21
CA VAL A 39 -10.70 2.16 14.09
C VAL A 39 -11.70 1.76 15.17
N PHE A 40 -11.89 0.46 15.43
CA PHE A 40 -12.76 0.00 16.51
C PHE A 40 -12.25 0.39 17.89
N GLY A 41 -10.93 0.32 18.12
CA GLY A 41 -10.32 0.84 19.34
C GLY A 41 -10.62 2.33 19.54
N LEU A 42 -10.50 3.14 18.49
CA LEU A 42 -10.86 4.56 18.53
C LEU A 42 -12.36 4.79 18.78
N LEU A 43 -13.23 3.95 18.20
CA LEU A 43 -14.67 4.00 18.47
C LEU A 43 -14.99 3.72 19.94
N ILE A 44 -14.32 2.76 20.59
CA ILE A 44 -14.49 2.49 22.03
C ILE A 44 -14.12 3.72 22.85
N VAL A 45 -13.01 4.39 22.53
CA VAL A 45 -12.60 5.63 23.21
C VAL A 45 -13.63 6.73 22.99
N LEU A 46 -14.11 6.91 21.75
CA LEU A 46 -15.12 7.93 21.44
C LEU A 46 -16.46 7.66 22.13
N THR A 47 -16.92 6.41 22.21
CA THR A 47 -18.16 6.06 22.90
C THR A 47 -18.02 6.21 24.41
N LEU A 48 -16.84 5.92 24.97
CA LEU A 48 -16.54 6.18 26.38
C LEU A 48 -16.59 7.70 26.66
N ILE A 49 -15.91 8.51 25.86
CA ILE A 49 -15.94 9.98 25.98
C ILE A 49 -17.38 10.50 25.86
N ASN A 50 -18.16 10.01 24.89
CA ASN A 50 -19.55 10.41 24.70
C ASN A 50 -20.45 9.99 25.89
N THR A 51 -20.17 8.84 26.51
CA THR A 51 -20.89 8.37 27.71
C THR A 51 -20.52 9.20 28.94
N LEU A 52 -19.23 9.47 29.17
CA LEU A 52 -18.77 10.35 30.24
C LEU A 52 -19.30 11.78 30.07
N TRP A 53 -19.35 12.27 28.83
CA TRP A 53 -19.94 13.56 28.52
C TRP A 53 -21.43 13.58 28.87
N PHE A 54 -22.18 12.52 28.60
CA PHE A 54 -23.59 12.43 29.01
C PHE A 54 -23.76 12.48 30.53
N LEU A 55 -22.89 11.78 31.27
CA LEU A 55 -22.90 11.79 32.75
C LEU A 55 -22.61 13.20 33.30
N TYR A 56 -21.74 13.96 32.64
CA TYR A 56 -21.43 15.35 33.00
C TYR A 56 -22.53 16.33 32.55
N ARG A 57 -23.01 16.19 31.32
CA ARG A 57 -24.00 17.05 30.67
C ARG A 57 -24.92 16.23 29.77
N ARG A 58 -26.21 16.18 30.12
CA ARG A 58 -27.26 15.44 29.38
C ARG A 58 -27.58 15.97 27.97
N GLN A 59 -26.80 16.93 27.47
CA GLN A 59 -27.00 17.57 26.16
C GLN A 59 -25.75 17.41 25.30
N GLY A 60 -25.95 17.35 23.98
CA GLY A 60 -24.85 17.29 23.01
C GLY A 60 -24.31 15.89 22.76
N ILE A 61 -25.00 14.83 23.17
CA ILE A 61 -24.68 13.44 22.82
C ILE A 61 -24.67 13.28 21.29
N LEU A 62 -23.78 12.44 20.77
CA LEU A 62 -23.76 12.07 19.36
C LEU A 62 -25.00 11.25 18.97
N LYS A 63 -25.70 11.70 17.92
CA LYS A 63 -26.88 11.02 17.36
C LYS A 63 -26.44 9.80 16.52
N PRO A 64 -27.31 8.79 16.31
CA PRO A 64 -26.99 7.62 15.49
C PRO A 64 -26.49 7.96 14.08
N ARG A 65 -27.03 9.02 13.45
CA ARG A 65 -26.58 9.51 12.14
C ARG A 65 -25.15 10.05 12.17
N GLU A 66 -24.75 10.67 13.27
CA GLU A 66 -23.39 11.19 13.43
C GLU A 66 -22.39 10.05 13.61
N TRP A 67 -22.75 9.04 14.41
CA TRP A 67 -21.97 7.80 14.53
C TRP A 67 -21.74 7.10 13.19
N ALA A 68 -22.79 6.98 12.37
CA ALA A 68 -22.67 6.40 11.05
C ALA A 68 -21.65 7.14 10.18
N ILE A 69 -21.67 8.48 10.19
CA ILE A 69 -20.70 9.31 9.46
C ILE A 69 -19.28 9.06 9.97
N LEU A 70 -19.07 9.06 11.29
CA LEU A 70 -17.75 8.82 11.89
C LEU A 70 -17.18 7.46 11.48
N ILE A 71 -17.99 6.39 11.61
CA ILE A 71 -17.58 5.03 11.26
C ILE A 71 -17.23 4.94 9.79
N VAL A 72 -18.09 5.42 8.90
CA VAL A 72 -17.85 5.37 7.45
C VAL A 72 -16.58 6.13 7.10
N MET A 73 -16.39 7.33 7.63
CA MET A 73 -15.20 8.14 7.34
C MET A 73 -13.91 7.47 7.83
N MET A 74 -13.87 7.02 9.09
CA MET A 74 -12.66 6.40 9.67
C MET A 74 -12.35 5.04 9.04
N SER A 75 -13.37 4.22 8.76
CA SER A 75 -13.19 2.89 8.15
C SER A 75 -12.80 2.97 6.68
N THR A 76 -13.25 4.00 5.96
CA THR A 76 -12.81 4.24 4.58
C THR A 76 -11.37 4.77 4.58
N ALA A 77 -11.06 5.72 5.45
CA ALA A 77 -9.73 6.33 5.49
C ALA A 77 -8.63 5.38 5.95
N CYS A 78 -8.93 4.43 6.84
CA CYS A 78 -7.92 3.53 7.39
C CYS A 78 -7.27 2.62 6.34
N ALA A 79 -7.91 2.39 5.20
CA ALA A 79 -7.35 1.60 4.10
C ALA A 79 -6.11 2.26 3.47
N ILE A 80 -6.06 3.60 3.44
CA ILE A 80 -5.00 4.36 2.75
C ILE A 80 -3.64 4.24 3.44
N PRO A 81 -3.47 4.63 4.73
CA PRO A 81 -2.16 4.63 5.39
C PRO A 81 -1.65 3.20 5.72
N ALA A 82 -2.50 2.20 5.60
CA ALA A 82 -2.27 0.83 6.05
C ALA A 82 -1.91 -0.13 4.89
N SER A 83 -2.14 -1.43 5.11
CA SER A 83 -2.04 -2.49 4.09
C SER A 83 -2.88 -2.26 2.84
N GLY A 84 -3.95 -1.47 2.91
CA GLY A 84 -4.85 -1.26 1.76
C GLY A 84 -4.20 -0.48 0.63
N LEU A 85 -3.21 0.37 0.91
CA LEU A 85 -2.50 1.11 -0.13
C LEU A 85 -1.02 1.31 0.23
N MET A 86 -0.69 2.17 1.20
CA MET A 86 0.68 2.67 1.38
C MET A 86 1.74 1.58 1.62
N ARG A 87 1.38 0.48 2.30
CA ARG A 87 2.35 -0.58 2.67
C ARG A 87 2.89 -1.35 1.46
N TYR A 88 2.05 -1.60 0.46
CA TYR A 88 2.41 -2.46 -0.68
C TYR A 88 2.43 -1.70 -1.99
N PHE A 89 1.54 -0.74 -2.16
CA PHE A 89 1.28 -0.12 -3.45
C PHE A 89 2.50 0.60 -4.02
N THR A 90 3.19 1.40 -3.22
CA THR A 90 4.39 2.14 -3.65
C THR A 90 5.51 1.20 -4.12
N ALA A 91 5.74 0.11 -3.39
CA ALA A 91 6.69 -0.92 -3.76
C ALA A 91 6.26 -1.65 -5.05
N SER A 92 4.98 -1.99 -5.20
CA SER A 92 4.44 -2.62 -6.41
C SER A 92 4.64 -1.80 -7.67
N LEU A 93 4.74 -0.46 -7.58
CA LEU A 93 4.97 0.41 -8.74
C LEU A 93 6.42 0.41 -9.25
N ILE A 94 7.40 0.00 -8.44
CA ILE A 94 8.82 0.18 -8.74
C ILE A 94 9.63 -1.11 -8.67
N VAL A 95 9.28 -2.04 -7.77
CA VAL A 95 9.98 -3.31 -7.57
C VAL A 95 10.03 -4.16 -8.85
N PRO A 96 8.99 -4.28 -9.69
CA PRO A 96 9.09 -5.05 -10.94
C PRO A 96 10.25 -4.59 -11.84
N ARG A 97 10.51 -3.28 -11.93
CA ARG A 97 11.64 -2.75 -12.69
C ARG A 97 12.99 -3.07 -12.07
N PHE A 98 13.07 -2.99 -10.73
CA PHE A 98 14.25 -3.45 -10.02
C PHE A 98 14.52 -4.93 -10.25
N GLN A 99 13.49 -5.78 -10.18
CA GLN A 99 13.60 -7.21 -10.47
C GLN A 99 14.07 -7.45 -11.91
N GLN A 100 13.55 -6.70 -12.89
CA GLN A 100 14.06 -6.76 -14.26
C GLN A 100 15.52 -6.33 -14.37
N LYS A 101 15.98 -5.30 -13.63
CA LYS A 101 17.39 -4.89 -13.67
C LYS A 101 18.33 -5.90 -13.03
N VAL A 102 17.90 -6.64 -12.01
CA VAL A 102 18.78 -7.53 -11.21
C VAL A 102 18.70 -9.00 -11.61
N LYS A 103 17.56 -9.50 -12.10
CA LYS A 103 17.37 -10.93 -12.41
C LYS A 103 17.60 -11.23 -13.89
N PRO A 104 18.59 -12.08 -14.26
CA PRO A 104 18.88 -12.41 -15.66
C PRO A 104 17.68 -12.99 -16.42
N TRP A 105 16.85 -13.82 -15.77
CA TRP A 105 15.68 -14.42 -16.42
C TRP A 105 14.55 -13.41 -16.67
N TRP A 106 14.41 -12.38 -15.84
CA TRP A 106 13.48 -11.26 -16.12
C TRP A 106 13.97 -10.43 -17.30
N GLN A 107 15.29 -10.21 -17.41
CA GLN A 107 15.88 -9.50 -18.56
C GLN A 107 15.66 -10.27 -19.85
N ARG A 108 15.90 -11.58 -19.83
CA ARG A 108 15.72 -12.45 -21.01
C ARG A 108 14.28 -12.46 -21.50
N LEU A 109 13.32 -12.55 -20.58
CA LEU A 109 11.89 -12.59 -20.89
C LEU A 109 11.25 -11.20 -21.03
N ARG A 110 11.96 -10.12 -20.68
CA ARG A 110 11.48 -8.73 -20.77
C ARG A 110 10.11 -8.53 -20.13
N ILE A 111 9.93 -9.12 -18.95
CA ILE A 111 8.64 -9.25 -18.26
C ILE A 111 7.93 -7.90 -18.10
N VAL A 112 8.65 -6.86 -17.68
CA VAL A 112 8.03 -5.54 -17.45
C VAL A 112 7.68 -4.87 -18.75
N ASP A 113 8.55 -4.96 -19.76
CA ASP A 113 8.33 -4.27 -21.05
C ASP A 113 7.24 -4.94 -21.89
N GLN A 114 7.05 -6.26 -21.73
CA GLN A 114 6.03 -7.04 -22.44
C GLN A 114 4.66 -7.04 -21.74
N LEU A 115 4.62 -7.22 -20.41
CA LEU A 115 3.36 -7.45 -19.69
C LEU A 115 2.76 -6.18 -19.09
N ALA A 116 3.58 -5.20 -18.71
CA ALA A 116 3.10 -4.04 -17.96
C ALA A 116 2.97 -2.81 -18.87
N PRO A 117 1.76 -2.25 -19.03
CA PRO A 117 1.60 -0.94 -19.66
C PRO A 117 2.46 0.12 -18.95
N PRO A 118 3.13 1.01 -19.71
CA PRO A 118 4.10 1.93 -19.15
C PRO A 118 3.49 2.95 -18.19
N GLN A 119 2.18 3.17 -18.27
CA GLN A 119 1.41 4.05 -17.40
C GLN A 119 1.22 3.47 -15.99
N LEU A 120 1.30 2.14 -15.81
CA LEU A 120 1.02 1.49 -14.53
C LEU A 120 2.24 1.43 -13.59
N LEU A 121 3.44 1.70 -14.09
CA LEU A 121 4.69 1.60 -13.33
C LEU A 121 5.46 2.90 -13.38
N VAL A 122 6.28 3.14 -12.35
CA VAL A 122 7.20 4.28 -12.33
C VAL A 122 8.18 4.17 -13.50
N GLN A 123 8.27 5.23 -14.30
CA GLN A 123 9.21 5.32 -15.42
C GLN A 123 10.37 6.23 -15.02
N PRO A 124 11.53 5.70 -14.60
CA PRO A 124 12.65 6.52 -14.15
C PRO A 124 13.47 7.01 -15.35
N PHE A 125 12.81 7.53 -16.39
CA PHE A 125 13.47 7.99 -17.60
C PHE A 125 12.87 9.30 -18.08
N ASP A 126 13.72 10.20 -18.55
CA ASP A 126 13.30 11.39 -19.28
C ASP A 126 13.49 11.19 -20.78
N GLU A 127 12.46 11.49 -21.55
CA GLU A 127 12.51 11.46 -23.01
C GLU A 127 13.22 12.71 -23.54
N LEU A 128 14.38 12.53 -24.17
CA LEU A 128 15.18 13.62 -24.72
C LEU A 128 14.74 13.97 -26.15
N GLY A 129 14.35 12.96 -26.92
CA GLY A 129 13.86 13.08 -28.30
C GLY A 129 13.56 11.72 -28.91
N SER A 130 12.69 11.70 -29.92
CA SER A 130 12.32 10.48 -30.64
C SER A 130 12.27 10.71 -32.14
N TYR A 131 12.64 9.71 -32.92
CA TYR A 131 12.49 9.72 -34.37
C TYR A 131 12.02 8.36 -34.88
N VAL A 132 11.49 8.31 -36.10
CA VAL A 132 11.08 7.06 -36.76
C VAL A 132 12.17 6.66 -37.74
N LEU A 133 12.58 5.41 -37.71
CA LEU A 133 13.61 4.90 -38.59
C LEU A 133 13.07 4.76 -40.02
N GLU A 134 13.72 5.40 -40.99
CA GLU A 134 13.30 5.35 -42.40
C GLU A 134 13.97 4.21 -43.19
N GLN A 135 15.21 3.87 -42.85
CA GLN A 135 16.00 2.87 -43.56
C GLN A 135 16.40 1.73 -42.63
N PRO A 136 16.41 0.47 -43.12
CA PRO A 136 16.85 -0.65 -42.32
C PRO A 136 18.32 -0.46 -41.94
N PHE A 137 18.65 -0.79 -40.70
CA PHE A 137 20.02 -0.72 -40.22
C PHE A 137 20.34 -1.99 -39.42
N HIS A 138 21.52 -2.56 -39.68
CA HIS A 138 22.05 -3.66 -38.90
C HIS A 138 23.43 -3.27 -38.37
N GLY A 139 23.57 -3.25 -37.06
CA GLY A 139 24.86 -3.00 -36.41
C GLY A 139 24.72 -2.39 -35.03
N SER A 140 25.84 -1.90 -34.50
CA SER A 140 25.91 -1.22 -33.20
C SER A 140 25.83 0.30 -33.29
N LYS A 141 25.88 0.89 -34.49
CA LYS A 141 25.90 2.36 -34.68
C LYS A 141 24.57 2.91 -35.13
N VAL A 142 23.84 3.56 -34.24
CA VAL A 142 22.49 4.06 -34.54
C VAL A 142 22.52 5.58 -34.62
N ARG A 143 21.86 6.15 -35.64
CA ARG A 143 21.72 7.61 -35.72
C ARG A 143 20.86 8.14 -34.58
N ILE A 144 21.11 9.37 -34.15
CA ILE A 144 20.33 10.04 -33.10
C ILE A 144 19.62 11.23 -33.73
N ALA A 145 18.43 11.59 -33.24
CA ALA A 145 17.63 12.69 -33.79
C ALA A 145 18.43 14.02 -33.83
N TYR A 146 18.33 14.75 -34.95
CA TYR A 146 19.05 16.01 -35.18
C TYR A 146 18.78 17.08 -34.11
N GLU A 147 17.56 17.11 -33.56
CA GLU A 147 17.15 18.06 -32.50
C GLU A 147 18.00 17.94 -31.21
N LEU A 148 18.72 16.84 -31.03
CA LEU A 148 19.56 16.58 -29.86
C LEU A 148 20.99 17.12 -30.01
N VAL A 149 21.42 17.48 -31.22
CA VAL A 149 22.79 17.94 -31.54
C VAL A 149 23.15 19.23 -30.81
N ASN A 150 22.16 20.09 -30.58
CA ASN A 150 22.36 21.40 -29.96
C ASN A 150 22.10 21.40 -28.44
N LYS A 151 21.76 20.25 -27.85
CA LYS A 151 21.51 20.13 -26.41
C LYS A 151 22.73 19.53 -25.72
N LYS A 152 23.05 20.03 -24.53
CA LYS A 152 24.05 19.41 -23.66
C LYS A 152 23.53 18.04 -23.20
N LEU A 153 24.07 16.98 -23.79
CA LEU A 153 23.69 15.61 -23.47
C LEU A 153 24.31 15.15 -22.14
N PRO A 154 23.58 14.34 -21.35
CA PRO A 154 24.14 13.58 -20.22
C PRO A 154 25.30 12.66 -20.65
N PRO A 155 26.10 12.15 -19.70
CA PRO A 155 27.10 11.13 -19.97
C PRO A 155 26.50 9.89 -20.63
N ALA A 156 27.24 9.22 -21.52
CA ALA A 156 26.76 8.02 -22.23
C ALA A 156 26.30 6.89 -21.30
N SER A 157 26.89 6.78 -20.10
CA SER A 157 26.48 5.82 -19.07
C SER A 157 25.08 6.04 -18.53
N GLU A 158 24.56 7.26 -18.62
CA GLU A 158 23.20 7.64 -18.20
C GLU A 158 22.23 7.69 -19.39
N LEU A 159 22.67 7.30 -20.60
CA LEU A 159 21.83 7.32 -21.79
C LEU A 159 21.37 5.91 -22.15
N LEU A 160 20.07 5.81 -22.48
CA LEU A 160 19.43 4.59 -22.94
C LEU A 160 18.72 4.85 -24.28
N LEU A 161 18.71 3.83 -25.13
CA LEU A 161 17.95 3.84 -26.37
C LEU A 161 16.70 2.98 -26.19
N ARG A 162 15.52 3.54 -26.37
CA ARG A 162 14.28 2.76 -26.47
C ARG A 162 13.92 2.54 -27.92
N ILE A 163 13.62 1.29 -28.26
CA ILE A 163 13.08 0.90 -29.55
C ILE A 163 11.66 0.41 -29.33
N GLU A 164 10.72 0.95 -30.09
CA GLU A 164 9.34 0.47 -30.14
C GLU A 164 9.03 0.04 -31.57
N ASP A 165 8.73 -1.24 -31.74
CA ASP A 165 8.32 -1.81 -33.03
C ASP A 165 6.79 -1.72 -33.15
N PRO A 166 6.24 -0.94 -34.09
CA PRO A 166 4.80 -0.80 -34.26
C PRO A 166 4.13 -2.09 -34.78
N ALA A 167 4.85 -2.98 -35.45
CA ALA A 167 4.28 -4.22 -35.99
C ALA A 167 4.05 -5.27 -34.91
N THR A 168 4.98 -5.40 -33.97
CA THR A 168 4.91 -6.37 -32.88
C THR A 168 4.42 -5.77 -31.56
N GLY A 169 4.42 -4.44 -31.44
CA GLY A 169 4.17 -3.73 -30.17
C GLY A 169 5.30 -3.89 -29.15
N GLU A 170 6.42 -4.50 -29.55
CA GLU A 170 7.52 -4.83 -28.66
C GLU A 170 8.33 -3.58 -28.30
N ARG A 171 8.66 -3.44 -27.00
CA ARG A 171 9.51 -2.37 -26.49
C ARG A 171 10.83 -2.94 -25.98
N ARG A 172 11.94 -2.34 -26.38
CA ARG A 172 13.29 -2.74 -25.97
C ARG A 172 14.06 -1.54 -25.43
N LEU A 173 14.79 -1.74 -24.33
CA LEU A 173 15.71 -0.75 -23.76
C LEU A 173 17.14 -1.24 -23.96
N LEU A 174 17.94 -0.48 -24.70
CA LEU A 174 19.33 -0.79 -25.00
C LEU A 174 20.25 0.20 -24.31
N ARG A 175 21.42 -0.27 -23.89
CA ARG A 175 22.48 0.58 -23.31
C ARG A 175 23.35 1.17 -24.40
N ILE A 176 23.73 2.42 -24.20
CA ILE A 176 24.62 3.15 -25.10
C ILE A 176 26.03 3.11 -24.53
N GLN A 177 27.00 2.69 -25.34
CA GLN A 177 28.43 2.67 -25.00
C GLN A 177 29.05 4.05 -25.12
N SER A 178 28.78 4.74 -26.23
CA SER A 178 29.30 6.09 -26.47
C SER A 178 28.37 6.85 -27.40
N VAL A 179 28.28 8.17 -27.22
CA VAL A 179 27.57 9.07 -28.13
C VAL A 179 28.57 10.02 -28.76
N SER A 180 28.49 10.15 -30.08
CA SER A 180 29.21 11.18 -30.85
C SER A 180 28.22 12.26 -31.29
N PRO A 181 28.14 13.40 -30.59
CA PRO A 181 27.23 14.47 -30.95
C PRO A 181 27.53 15.07 -32.33
N SER A 182 28.81 15.10 -32.73
CA SER A 182 29.25 15.63 -34.03
C SER A 182 28.87 14.73 -35.20
N ALA A 183 28.95 13.40 -35.01
CA ALA A 183 28.55 12.42 -36.03
C ALA A 183 27.07 12.05 -35.98
N GLN A 184 26.33 12.50 -34.95
CA GLN A 184 24.93 12.12 -34.70
C GLN A 184 24.75 10.61 -34.52
N GLU A 185 25.74 9.94 -33.94
CA GLU A 185 25.75 8.48 -33.80
C GLU A 185 25.87 8.07 -32.32
N ALA A 186 25.04 7.10 -31.91
CA ALA A 186 25.21 6.33 -30.69
C ALA A 186 25.79 4.96 -31.05
N VAL A 187 26.82 4.54 -30.32
CA VAL A 187 27.34 3.17 -30.34
C VAL A 187 26.67 2.39 -29.22
N LEU A 188 26.05 1.28 -29.54
CA LEU A 188 25.39 0.35 -28.63
C LEU A 188 26.35 -0.75 -28.17
N PHE A 189 26.10 -1.31 -26.99
CA PHE A 189 26.85 -2.46 -26.48
C PHE A 189 26.58 -3.76 -27.24
N GLU A 190 25.42 -3.87 -27.87
CA GLU A 190 24.99 -5.04 -28.64
C GLU A 190 24.54 -4.61 -30.04
N ALA A 191 24.81 -5.46 -31.04
CA ALA A 191 24.32 -5.24 -32.40
C ALA A 191 22.84 -5.62 -32.47
N VAL A 192 22.03 -4.77 -33.10
CA VAL A 192 20.59 -4.97 -33.19
C VAL A 192 20.14 -4.78 -34.64
N GLU A 193 19.18 -5.61 -35.05
CA GLU A 193 18.45 -5.46 -36.30
C GLU A 193 17.34 -4.43 -36.14
N PHE A 194 17.39 -3.38 -36.94
CA PHE A 194 16.36 -2.36 -36.97
C PHE A 194 15.59 -2.43 -38.30
N THR A 195 14.27 -2.49 -38.18
CA THR A 195 13.36 -2.43 -39.33
C THR A 195 12.84 -1.01 -39.55
N PRO A 196 12.55 -0.62 -40.80
CA PRO A 196 11.91 0.66 -41.10
C PRO A 196 10.56 0.77 -40.37
N GLY A 197 10.25 1.96 -39.87
CA GLY A 197 9.04 2.25 -39.10
C GLY A 197 9.19 2.09 -37.59
N MET A 198 10.29 1.49 -37.09
CA MET A 198 10.57 1.46 -35.65
C MET A 198 10.74 2.87 -35.09
N ARG A 199 10.13 3.14 -33.93
CA ARG A 199 10.33 4.39 -33.20
C ARG A 199 11.54 4.24 -32.28
N ILE A 200 12.51 5.12 -32.46
CA ILE A 200 13.74 5.16 -31.66
C ILE A 200 13.68 6.42 -30.79
N THR A 201 13.74 6.21 -29.48
CA THR A 201 13.66 7.28 -28.48
C THR A 201 14.93 7.28 -27.63
N LEU A 202 15.61 8.42 -27.56
CA LEU A 202 16.73 8.62 -26.64
C LEU A 202 16.20 9.02 -25.26
N LEU A 203 16.70 8.34 -24.24
CA LEU A 203 16.29 8.51 -22.86
C LEU A 203 17.47 8.89 -21.97
N HIS A 204 17.22 9.75 -20.99
CA HIS A 204 18.10 9.95 -19.85
C HIS A 204 17.65 9.04 -18.70
N ASP A 205 18.53 8.15 -18.25
CA ASP A 205 18.32 7.27 -17.10
C ASP A 205 18.36 8.05 -15.79
N GLN A 206 17.25 8.00 -15.06
CA GLN A 206 17.05 8.68 -13.77
C GLN A 206 16.98 7.65 -12.63
N TRP A 207 17.53 6.45 -12.85
CA TRP A 207 17.54 5.36 -11.88
C TRP A 207 18.04 5.78 -10.49
N ASP A 208 19.17 6.49 -10.45
CA ASP A 208 19.80 6.87 -9.19
C ASP A 208 19.10 8.02 -8.46
N ASN A 209 18.26 8.78 -9.18
CA ASN A 209 17.45 9.85 -8.58
C ASN A 209 16.07 9.35 -8.13
N VAL A 210 15.56 8.26 -8.72
CA VAL A 210 14.18 7.79 -8.52
C VAL A 210 14.11 6.46 -7.78
N VAL A 211 14.86 5.46 -8.24
CA VAL A 211 14.74 4.07 -7.79
C VAL A 211 15.71 3.79 -6.64
N THR A 212 16.97 4.20 -6.79
CA THR A 212 18.02 3.95 -5.78
C THR A 212 17.66 4.51 -4.39
N PRO A 213 17.19 5.77 -4.24
CA PRO A 213 16.84 6.33 -2.94
C PRO A 213 15.64 5.63 -2.30
N PHE A 214 14.68 5.18 -3.12
CA PHE A 214 13.51 4.42 -2.67
C PHE A 214 13.92 3.06 -2.10
N ILE A 215 14.78 2.31 -2.81
CA ILE A 215 15.22 0.98 -2.38
C ILE A 215 16.11 1.06 -1.15
N GLN A 216 17.00 2.06 -1.09
CA GLN A 216 17.92 2.25 0.03
C GLN A 216 17.24 2.88 1.25
N GLY A 217 16.00 3.39 1.10
CA GLY A 217 15.26 4.02 2.19
C GLY A 217 15.85 5.36 2.66
N GLN A 218 16.47 6.14 1.77
CA GLN A 218 17.15 7.42 2.07
C GLN A 218 16.18 8.60 2.35
N GLY A 219 14.99 8.30 2.89
CA GLY A 219 13.82 9.19 2.90
C GLY A 219 13.88 10.42 3.81
N ASP A 220 14.83 10.54 4.74
CA ASP A 220 14.80 11.65 5.72
C ASP A 220 15.20 13.01 5.12
N HIS A 221 15.93 13.05 3.99
CA HIS A 221 16.37 14.30 3.34
C HIS A 221 16.23 14.33 1.81
N ALA A 222 15.90 13.20 1.16
CA ALA A 222 15.78 13.14 -0.29
C ALA A 222 14.46 13.77 -0.77
N LYS A 223 14.55 14.73 -1.69
CA LYS A 223 13.35 15.29 -2.35
C LYS A 223 12.71 14.19 -3.20
N VAL A 224 11.48 13.80 -2.86
CA VAL A 224 10.72 12.80 -3.63
C VAL A 224 10.47 13.34 -5.05
N PRO A 225 10.87 12.62 -6.11
CA PRO A 225 10.74 13.10 -7.48
C PRO A 225 9.32 12.83 -8.03
N TRP A 226 8.34 13.56 -7.50
CA TRP A 226 6.90 13.36 -7.74
C TRP A 226 6.48 13.24 -9.21
N ARG A 227 7.20 13.89 -10.12
CA ARG A 227 6.95 13.83 -11.57
C ARG A 227 6.86 12.40 -12.11
N TYR A 228 7.73 11.49 -11.66
CA TYR A 228 7.74 10.10 -12.14
C TYR A 228 6.68 9.22 -11.48
N TRP A 229 6.16 9.65 -10.33
CA TRP A 229 5.15 8.93 -9.56
C TRP A 229 3.73 9.37 -9.91
N LEU A 230 3.54 10.64 -10.28
CA LEU A 230 2.22 11.24 -10.46
C LEU A 230 1.42 10.52 -11.55
N ARG A 231 2.05 10.18 -12.68
CA ARG A 231 1.36 9.51 -13.79
C ARG A 231 0.87 8.10 -13.39
N PRO A 232 1.70 7.20 -12.83
CA PRO A 232 1.21 5.94 -12.28
C PRO A 232 0.14 6.10 -11.20
N LEU A 233 0.34 7.05 -10.28
CA LEU A 233 -0.61 7.30 -9.20
C LEU A 233 -2.00 7.70 -9.73
N LEU A 234 -2.05 8.57 -10.74
CA LEU A 234 -3.30 8.98 -11.37
C LEU A 234 -4.02 7.80 -12.04
N TRP A 235 -3.30 6.99 -12.82
CA TRP A 235 -3.88 5.82 -13.49
C TRP A 235 -4.44 4.79 -12.49
N TRP A 236 -3.67 4.48 -11.46
CA TRP A 236 -4.13 3.58 -10.41
C TRP A 236 -5.25 4.18 -9.58
N SER A 237 -5.26 5.48 -9.31
CA SER A 237 -6.37 6.12 -8.59
C SER A 237 -7.68 5.98 -9.36
N LEU A 238 -7.65 6.13 -10.68
CA LEU A 238 -8.82 5.92 -11.53
C LEU A 238 -9.30 4.47 -11.45
N ILE A 239 -8.40 3.50 -11.61
CA ILE A 239 -8.70 2.07 -11.51
C ILE A 239 -9.30 1.73 -10.13
N LEU A 240 -8.67 2.20 -9.06
CA LEU A 240 -9.10 1.94 -7.68
C LEU A 240 -10.48 2.53 -7.39
N VAL A 241 -10.76 3.75 -7.85
CA VAL A 241 -12.08 4.38 -7.72
C VAL A 241 -13.12 3.60 -8.52
N SER A 242 -12.81 3.17 -9.75
CA SER A 242 -13.71 2.37 -10.58
C SER A 242 -14.03 1.02 -9.92
N ILE A 243 -13.00 0.32 -9.40
CA ILE A 243 -13.18 -0.94 -8.67
C ILE A 243 -14.02 -0.71 -7.42
N TRP A 244 -13.74 0.34 -6.65
CA TRP A 244 -14.49 0.66 -5.44
C TRP A 244 -15.98 0.95 -5.74
N LEU A 245 -16.28 1.71 -6.80
CA LEU A 245 -17.65 1.97 -7.24
C LEU A 245 -18.36 0.68 -7.69
N CYS A 246 -17.67 -0.17 -8.45
CA CYS A 246 -18.20 -1.45 -8.90
C CYS A 246 -18.51 -2.37 -7.72
N LEU A 247 -17.57 -2.56 -6.79
CA LEU A 247 -17.75 -3.37 -5.60
C LEU A 247 -18.84 -2.82 -4.69
N SER A 248 -18.95 -1.49 -4.55
CA SER A 248 -20.03 -0.86 -3.80
C SER A 248 -21.39 -1.13 -4.46
N GLY A 249 -21.49 -1.05 -5.78
CA GLY A 249 -22.70 -1.39 -6.54
C GLY A 249 -23.11 -2.85 -6.38
N ILE A 250 -22.15 -3.78 -6.54
CA ILE A 250 -22.37 -5.21 -6.31
C ILE A 250 -22.81 -5.46 -4.87
N SER A 251 -22.15 -4.82 -3.90
CA SER A 251 -22.51 -4.94 -2.48
C SER A 251 -23.96 -4.55 -2.23
N VAL A 252 -24.49 -3.50 -2.88
CA VAL A 252 -25.91 -3.10 -2.72
C VAL A 252 -26.87 -4.17 -3.25
N ILE A 253 -26.55 -4.77 -4.40
CA ILE A 253 -27.37 -5.83 -5.02
C ILE A 253 -27.37 -7.08 -4.13
N VAL A 254 -26.17 -7.55 -3.77
CA VAL A 254 -26.00 -8.81 -3.04
C VAL A 254 -26.40 -8.68 -1.58
N HIS A 255 -26.29 -7.49 -0.96
CA HIS A 255 -26.72 -7.26 0.42
C HIS A 255 -28.19 -7.66 0.65
N ARG A 256 -29.07 -7.41 -0.32
CA ARG A 256 -30.49 -7.83 -0.21
C ARG A 256 -30.61 -9.35 -0.13
N GLN A 257 -29.85 -10.07 -0.94
CA GLN A 257 -29.84 -11.53 -0.95
C GLN A 257 -29.29 -12.09 0.38
N TRP A 258 -28.11 -11.65 0.77
CA TRP A 258 -27.44 -12.10 2.00
C TRP A 258 -28.23 -11.80 3.26
N ARG A 259 -28.90 -10.64 3.32
CA ARG A 259 -29.68 -10.24 4.49
C ARG A 259 -31.00 -10.99 4.62
N HIS A 260 -31.75 -11.12 3.53
CA HIS A 260 -33.12 -11.63 3.59
C HIS A 260 -33.24 -13.14 3.40
N HIS A 261 -32.41 -13.73 2.53
CA HIS A 261 -32.51 -15.15 2.19
C HIS A 261 -31.49 -16.01 2.94
N GLU A 262 -30.24 -15.53 3.04
CA GLU A 262 -29.16 -16.31 3.68
C GLU A 262 -28.92 -15.94 5.15
N GLN A 263 -29.51 -14.83 5.63
CA GLN A 263 -29.41 -14.33 6.99
C GLN A 263 -27.98 -14.31 7.55
N LEU A 264 -27.00 -13.99 6.69
CA LEU A 264 -25.60 -13.97 7.09
C LEU A 264 -25.38 -12.97 8.24
N PRO A 265 -24.67 -13.37 9.31
CA PRO A 265 -24.33 -12.46 10.38
C PRO A 265 -23.40 -11.37 9.86
N TYR A 266 -23.53 -10.16 10.41
CA TYR A 266 -22.63 -9.02 10.14
C TYR A 266 -21.89 -8.63 11.42
N PRO A 267 -20.87 -9.40 11.87
CA PRO A 267 -20.24 -9.22 13.18
C PRO A 267 -19.74 -7.81 13.44
N LEU A 268 -19.20 -7.14 12.42
CA LEU A 268 -18.72 -5.76 12.53
C LEU A 268 -19.87 -4.76 12.74
N ALA A 269 -20.99 -4.95 12.04
CA ALA A 269 -22.18 -4.11 12.20
C ALA A 269 -22.85 -4.35 13.56
N GLU A 270 -22.84 -5.60 14.04
CA GLU A 270 -23.37 -5.97 15.36
C GLU A 270 -22.50 -5.40 16.48
N PHE A 271 -21.18 -5.56 16.40
CA PHE A 271 -20.24 -4.98 17.37
C PHE A 271 -20.36 -3.45 17.44
N THR A 272 -20.38 -2.76 16.29
CA THR A 272 -20.59 -1.31 16.26
C THR A 272 -21.94 -0.90 16.82
N SER A 273 -22.98 -1.66 16.50
CA SER A 273 -24.33 -1.41 17.03
C SER A 273 -24.37 -1.61 18.54
N ALA A 274 -23.75 -2.66 19.08
CA ALA A 274 -23.66 -2.90 20.53
C ALA A 274 -22.88 -1.77 21.23
N LEU A 275 -21.85 -1.23 20.58
CA LEU A 275 -21.06 -0.13 21.11
C LEU A 275 -21.85 1.20 21.10
N ILE A 276 -22.72 1.43 20.11
CA ILE A 276 -23.43 2.70 19.92
C ILE A 276 -24.84 2.71 20.53
N ARG A 277 -25.61 1.62 20.38
CA ARG A 277 -26.97 1.46 20.89
C ARG A 277 -26.93 0.87 22.31
N GLY A 278 -26.50 1.68 23.27
CA GLY A 278 -26.97 1.50 24.64
C GLY A 278 -28.29 2.25 24.82
N GLY A 279 -29.28 1.56 25.40
CA GLY A 279 -30.69 1.95 25.42
C GLY A 279 -30.97 3.37 25.92
N ASP A 280 -32.07 3.93 25.40
CA ASP A 280 -32.75 5.17 25.80
C ASP A 280 -31.88 6.14 26.61
N GLU A 281 -31.23 7.03 25.86
CA GLU A 281 -30.55 8.25 26.32
C GLU A 281 -29.31 8.07 27.22
N LYS A 282 -29.00 6.87 27.75
CA LYS A 282 -27.96 6.68 28.79
C LYS A 282 -26.55 6.25 28.33
N GLY A 283 -26.22 6.40 27.04
CA GLY A 283 -24.92 5.98 26.51
C GLY A 283 -24.79 4.45 26.41
N SER A 284 -23.60 3.94 26.07
CA SER A 284 -23.41 2.50 25.78
C SER A 284 -23.53 1.63 27.02
N SER A 285 -24.36 0.57 26.97
CA SER A 285 -24.56 -0.35 28.10
C SER A 285 -23.33 -1.23 28.39
N ILE A 286 -22.43 -1.38 27.41
CA ILE A 286 -21.24 -2.24 27.52
C ILE A 286 -20.28 -1.75 28.61
N PHE A 287 -20.23 -0.44 28.86
CA PHE A 287 -19.34 0.15 29.85
C PHE A 287 -19.77 -0.10 31.29
N TYR A 288 -20.98 -0.63 31.51
CA TYR A 288 -21.41 -1.05 32.85
C TYR A 288 -21.08 -2.52 33.15
N ALA A 289 -20.66 -3.29 32.15
CA ALA A 289 -20.31 -4.70 32.32
C ALA A 289 -18.90 -4.86 32.92
N ARG A 290 -18.79 -5.57 34.06
CA ARG A 290 -17.49 -5.84 34.70
C ARG A 290 -16.58 -6.71 33.83
N SER A 291 -17.15 -7.67 33.10
CA SER A 291 -16.41 -8.55 32.19
C SER A 291 -15.71 -7.78 31.07
N PHE A 292 -16.34 -6.73 30.54
CA PHE A 292 -15.74 -5.84 29.55
C PHE A 292 -14.47 -5.19 30.09
N TRP A 293 -14.52 -4.62 31.30
CA TRP A 293 -13.37 -3.95 31.91
C TRP A 293 -12.23 -4.91 32.29
N ILE A 294 -12.55 -6.14 32.71
CA ILE A 294 -11.54 -7.16 32.97
C ILE A 294 -10.80 -7.52 31.67
N GLY A 295 -11.54 -7.83 30.60
CA GLY A 295 -10.95 -8.16 29.30
C GLY A 295 -10.14 -6.99 28.71
N PHE A 296 -10.72 -5.79 28.72
CA PHE A 296 -10.06 -4.56 28.27
C PHE A 296 -8.78 -4.28 29.07
N GLY A 297 -8.83 -4.40 30.40
CA GLY A 297 -7.69 -4.15 31.28
C GLY A 297 -6.53 -5.10 31.04
N ILE A 298 -6.81 -6.40 30.87
CA ILE A 298 -5.77 -7.42 30.56
C ILE A 298 -5.08 -7.08 29.24
N VAL A 299 -5.85 -6.86 28.17
CA VAL A 299 -5.31 -6.55 26.84
C VAL A 299 -4.55 -5.23 26.85
N LEU A 300 -5.11 -4.20 27.48
CA LEU A 300 -4.48 -2.89 27.62
C LEU A 300 -3.15 -2.98 28.38
N ALA A 301 -3.09 -3.75 29.47
CA ALA A 301 -1.87 -3.93 30.25
C ALA A 301 -0.74 -4.57 29.42
N VAL A 302 -1.07 -5.60 28.62
CA VAL A 302 -0.09 -6.25 27.73
C VAL A 302 0.45 -5.27 26.69
N TYR A 303 -0.44 -4.54 25.99
CA TYR A 303 0.00 -3.58 24.97
C TYR A 303 0.72 -2.38 25.56
N LEU A 304 0.26 -1.85 26.69
CA LEU A 304 0.90 -0.73 27.37
C LEU A 304 2.30 -1.11 27.86
N ASN A 305 2.47 -2.31 28.44
CA ASN A 305 3.79 -2.82 28.82
C ASN A 305 4.73 -2.92 27.60
N ASN A 306 4.25 -3.48 26.49
CA ASN A 306 5.04 -3.60 25.26
C ASN A 306 5.36 -2.24 24.64
N TYR A 307 4.45 -1.27 24.74
CA TYR A 307 4.67 0.10 24.32
C TYR A 307 5.73 0.80 25.18
N LEU A 308 5.63 0.69 26.51
CA LEU A 308 6.62 1.25 27.44
C LEU A 308 8.01 0.64 27.24
N TRP A 309 8.08 -0.67 26.97
CA TRP A 309 9.32 -1.34 26.58
C TRP A 309 9.94 -0.74 25.30
N ALA A 310 9.12 -0.39 24.31
CA ALA A 310 9.62 0.22 23.07
C ALA A 310 10.25 1.61 23.29
N TRP A 311 9.76 2.37 24.27
CA TRP A 311 10.30 3.69 24.62
C TRP A 311 11.49 3.61 25.57
N VAL A 312 11.43 2.72 26.57
CA VAL A 312 12.45 2.60 27.61
C VAL A 312 12.81 1.12 27.85
N PRO A 313 13.56 0.49 26.92
CA PRO A 313 13.80 -0.95 26.95
C PRO A 313 14.64 -1.43 28.15
N LYS A 314 15.35 -0.52 28.83
CA LYS A 314 16.17 -0.84 30.01
C LYS A 314 15.37 -1.07 31.30
N LEU A 315 14.13 -0.57 31.37
CA LEU A 315 13.32 -0.60 32.60
C LEU A 315 12.16 -1.61 32.54
N TRP A 316 11.81 -2.12 31.36
CA TRP A 316 10.62 -2.94 31.15
C TRP A 316 10.97 -4.27 30.50
N VAL A 317 10.11 -5.28 30.69
CA VAL A 317 10.25 -6.60 30.06
C VAL A 317 9.20 -6.72 28.97
N ARG A 318 9.61 -7.09 27.76
CA ARG A 318 8.67 -7.31 26.65
C ARG A 318 7.88 -8.60 26.87
N ILE A 319 6.56 -8.53 26.73
CA ILE A 319 5.68 -9.71 26.65
C ILE A 319 5.62 -10.15 25.17
N PRO A 320 6.18 -11.32 24.80
CA PRO A 320 6.22 -11.74 23.41
C PRO A 320 4.81 -12.12 22.93
N LEU A 321 4.35 -11.45 21.88
CA LEU A 321 3.13 -11.80 21.13
C LEU A 321 3.46 -12.54 19.82
N ALA A 322 4.74 -12.69 19.49
CA ALA A 322 5.23 -13.39 18.32
C ALA A 322 6.32 -14.36 18.79
N PHE A 323 6.23 -15.60 18.32
CA PHE A 323 7.19 -16.65 18.66
C PHE A 323 7.98 -17.01 17.41
N ASP A 324 9.30 -17.13 17.52
CA ASP A 324 10.17 -17.38 16.37
C ASP A 324 10.60 -18.85 16.35
N PHE A 325 10.04 -19.60 15.41
CA PHE A 325 10.35 -21.00 15.15
C PHE A 325 11.20 -21.20 13.88
N ARG A 326 11.81 -20.14 13.34
CA ARG A 326 12.65 -20.25 12.13
C ARG A 326 13.76 -21.28 12.28
N SER A 327 14.43 -21.32 13.43
CA SER A 327 15.48 -22.31 13.71
C SER A 327 14.97 -23.75 13.66
N LEU A 328 13.70 -23.96 14.04
CA LEU A 328 13.07 -25.28 13.98
C LEU A 328 12.72 -25.65 12.52
N MET A 329 12.23 -24.70 11.74
CA MET A 329 11.94 -24.92 10.31
C MET A 329 13.22 -25.21 9.51
N GLU A 330 14.32 -24.51 9.80
CA GLU A 330 15.64 -24.77 9.21
C GLU A 330 16.15 -26.17 9.58
N TYR A 331 16.00 -26.58 10.85
CA TYR A 331 16.37 -27.92 11.30
C TYR A 331 15.61 -29.03 10.56
N PHE A 332 14.32 -28.83 10.26
CA PHE A 332 13.51 -29.80 9.53
C PHE A 332 13.56 -29.63 8.00
N HIS A 333 14.42 -28.73 7.47
CA HIS A 333 14.50 -28.41 6.03
C HIS A 333 13.16 -27.99 5.41
N LEU A 334 12.30 -27.35 6.20
CA LEU A 334 10.96 -26.92 5.81
C LEU A 334 10.99 -25.49 5.23
N GLU A 335 11.77 -25.31 4.16
CA GLU A 335 12.05 -23.98 3.60
C GLU A 335 10.84 -23.28 2.97
N ASP A 336 9.85 -24.03 2.49
CA ASP A 336 8.64 -23.52 1.84
C ASP A 336 7.58 -22.99 2.83
N VAL A 337 7.67 -23.36 4.11
CA VAL A 337 6.72 -22.95 5.16
C VAL A 337 7.27 -21.88 6.10
N ARG A 338 8.37 -21.21 5.72
CA ARG A 338 8.95 -20.07 6.46
C ARG A 338 7.94 -19.00 6.88
N PRO A 339 6.86 -18.67 6.13
CA PRO A 339 5.84 -17.72 6.60
C PRO A 339 5.12 -18.16 7.88
N PHE A 340 4.99 -19.48 8.12
CA PHE A 340 4.37 -20.05 9.31
C PHE A 340 5.33 -20.19 10.49
N ALA A 341 6.62 -19.91 10.29
CA ALA A 341 7.64 -20.00 11.32
C ALA A 341 7.51 -18.93 12.42
N GLN A 342 6.63 -17.95 12.24
CA GLN A 342 6.43 -16.85 13.19
C GLN A 342 4.96 -16.64 13.56
N PRO A 343 4.32 -17.58 14.29
CA PRO A 343 2.97 -17.40 14.76
C PRO A 343 2.87 -16.17 15.67
N ARG A 344 1.80 -15.39 15.48
CA ARG A 344 1.54 -14.16 16.22
C ARG A 344 0.16 -14.19 16.85
N PHE A 345 0.07 -13.79 18.10
CA PHE A 345 -1.19 -13.60 18.80
C PHE A 345 -1.79 -12.24 18.45
N TYR A 346 -2.95 -12.27 17.81
CA TYR A 346 -3.76 -11.08 17.53
C TYR A 346 -5.00 -11.09 18.41
N PHE A 347 -4.97 -10.37 19.54
CA PHE A 347 -6.13 -10.25 20.44
C PHE A 347 -7.40 -9.76 19.73
N SER A 348 -7.25 -8.90 18.71
CA SER A 348 -8.38 -8.46 17.88
C SER A 348 -8.99 -9.61 17.08
N ALA A 349 -8.17 -10.50 16.51
CA ALA A 349 -8.66 -11.65 15.76
C ALA A 349 -9.38 -12.64 16.69
N ILE A 350 -8.84 -12.88 17.89
CA ILE A 350 -9.48 -13.71 18.92
C ILE A 350 -10.84 -13.12 19.31
N ALA A 351 -10.90 -11.81 19.57
CA ALA A 351 -12.15 -11.14 19.93
C ALA A 351 -13.21 -11.26 18.83
N PHE A 352 -12.82 -11.13 17.55
CA PHE A 352 -13.75 -11.30 16.44
C PHE A 352 -14.18 -12.75 16.20
N ALA A 353 -13.31 -13.72 16.41
CA ALA A 353 -13.66 -15.13 16.30
C ALA A 353 -14.83 -15.49 17.23
N CYS A 354 -14.94 -14.84 18.39
CA CYS A 354 -16.10 -15.01 19.28
C CYS A 354 -17.44 -14.48 18.72
N PHE A 355 -17.42 -13.64 17.68
CA PHE A 355 -18.62 -13.08 17.03
C PHE A 355 -18.89 -13.69 15.64
N LEU A 356 -17.99 -14.53 15.12
CA LEU A 356 -18.13 -15.19 13.83
C LEU A 356 -18.80 -16.55 13.99
N ALA A 357 -19.61 -16.93 13.01
CA ALA A 357 -20.10 -18.31 12.90
C ALA A 357 -18.92 -19.25 12.60
N GLU A 358 -18.95 -20.48 13.13
CA GLU A 358 -17.83 -21.42 13.08
C GLU A 358 -17.41 -21.79 11.65
N ASP A 359 -18.38 -21.92 10.75
CA ASP A 359 -18.22 -22.18 9.33
C ASP A 359 -17.48 -21.05 8.58
N VAL A 360 -17.80 -19.80 8.92
CA VAL A 360 -17.12 -18.62 8.37
C VAL A 360 -15.72 -18.48 8.99
N SER A 361 -15.56 -18.77 10.28
CA SER A 361 -14.26 -18.68 10.95
C SER A 361 -13.23 -19.63 10.34
N PHE A 362 -13.63 -20.83 9.89
CA PHE A 362 -12.74 -21.77 9.20
C PHE A 362 -12.31 -21.31 7.81
N SER A 363 -13.08 -20.43 7.16
CA SER A 363 -12.80 -19.95 5.80
C SER A 363 -11.88 -18.73 5.74
N ILE A 364 -11.68 -18.03 6.86
CA ILE A 364 -10.89 -16.78 6.97
C ILE A 364 -9.43 -17.05 7.40
N GLY A 365 -9.15 -18.24 7.94
CA GLY A 365 -7.88 -18.64 8.56
C GLY A 365 -6.72 -18.89 7.60
#